data_AF-A0A3G1IZY9-F1
#
_entry.id   AF-A0A3G1IZY9-F1
#
_cell.length_a   1.000
_cell.length_b   1.000
_cell.length_c   1.000
_cell.angle_alpha   90.00
_cell.angle_beta   90.00
_cell.angle_gamma   90.00
#
_symmetry.space_group_name_H-M   'P 1'
#
loop_
_entity.id
_entity.type
_entity.pdbx_description
1 polymer ?
#
loop_
_entity_poly.entity_id
_entity_poly.type
_entity_poly.pdbx_seq_one_letter_code
_entity_poly.pdbx_strand_id
1 'polypeptide(L)'
;MRAYVADGDMGPVAVGIPGELYVGGPGVARGYGGRPALTAEKFVPDPFSGEPGARLYRTGDRVRWLHSGELEFLGRVDQQVKIRGFRIEPGEVESVLRAHPEVRDAAVLVRDDTPGGPQLVAYTVGAADMSVLRAWLRERLPEYMVPAAFVAVDSIPLTPNGKTDRRALPAPERAGPGEAYVAPRTAAEEQVAAIWAEVLGMERVGVYDNFFEHGGHSLRATQVVSRVRAAFGVDDLSLRHLFDAPHRGRLRGRRGGPRPAARGGHGGPPGVAGVAFRGGGAPSPRRDVSRAIPC
;
A
#
# COMPACT_ATOMS: atom_id res chain seq x y z
N MET A 1 11.80 29.65 15.03
CA MET A 1 10.62 29.00 14.43
C MET A 1 9.47 29.17 15.40
N ARG A 2 8.29 29.55 14.94
CA ARG A 2 7.11 29.80 15.77
C ARG A 2 5.94 28.96 15.26
N ALA A 3 5.08 28.49 16.15
CA ALA A 3 3.90 27.70 15.82
C ALA A 3 2.65 28.45 16.29
N TYR A 4 1.64 28.49 15.43
CA TYR A 4 0.37 29.15 15.69
C TYR A 4 -0.77 28.16 15.43
N VAL A 5 -1.80 28.20 16.25
CA VAL A 5 -3.04 27.46 16.02
C VAL A 5 -4.13 28.48 15.82
N ALA A 6 -4.76 28.45 14.65
CA ALA A 6 -5.75 29.44 14.24
C ALA A 6 -7.00 28.80 13.65
N ASP A 7 -8.10 29.54 13.66
CA ASP A 7 -9.35 29.15 13.02
C ASP A 7 -9.32 29.40 11.49
N GLY A 8 -10.49 29.25 10.85
CA GLY A 8 -10.63 29.42 9.39
C GLY A 8 -10.39 30.84 8.88
N ASP A 9 -10.52 31.84 9.76
CA ASP A 9 -10.37 33.26 9.45
C ASP A 9 -9.00 33.82 9.91
N MET A 10 -8.05 32.92 10.25
CA MET A 10 -6.74 33.26 10.82
C MET A 10 -6.81 33.95 12.20
N GLY A 11 -7.91 33.77 12.93
CA GLY A 11 -8.03 34.18 14.33
C GLY A 11 -7.31 33.21 15.28
N PRO A 12 -6.66 33.69 16.35
CA PRO A 12 -6.04 32.81 17.34
C PRO A 12 -7.10 32.02 18.12
N VAL A 13 -6.88 30.72 18.35
CA VAL A 13 -7.79 29.89 19.16
C VAL A 13 -7.26 29.68 20.58
N ALA A 14 -8.18 29.53 21.54
CA ALA A 14 -7.85 29.28 22.94
C ALA A 14 -7.26 27.87 23.16
N VAL A 15 -6.57 27.69 24.30
CA VAL A 15 -6.07 26.37 24.74
C VAL A 15 -7.23 25.38 24.81
N GLY A 16 -7.00 24.14 24.34
CA GLY A 16 -7.99 23.08 24.27
C GLY A 16 -8.91 23.12 23.04
N ILE A 17 -8.95 24.24 22.31
CA ILE A 17 -9.80 24.39 21.12
C ILE A 17 -9.05 23.93 19.87
N PRO A 18 -9.60 23.00 19.07
CA PRO A 18 -9.01 22.58 17.80
C PRO A 18 -8.96 23.73 16.78
N GLY A 19 -7.81 23.88 16.13
CA GLY A 19 -7.60 24.76 14.97
C GLY A 19 -6.62 24.15 13.97
N GLU A 20 -6.25 24.91 12.95
CA GLU A 20 -5.22 24.53 11.99
C GLU A 20 -3.84 25.04 12.44
N LEU A 21 -2.81 24.22 12.25
CA LEU A 21 -1.43 24.56 12.57
C LEU A 21 -0.79 25.40 11.45
N TYR A 22 -0.13 26.48 11.85
CA TYR A 22 0.68 27.35 11.01
C TYR A 22 2.08 27.48 11.60
N VAL A 23 3.07 27.58 10.71
CA VAL A 23 4.49 27.71 11.10
C VAL A 23 5.06 29.00 10.55
N GLY A 24 5.68 29.80 11.42
CA GLY A 24 6.31 31.08 11.10
C GLY A 24 7.79 31.19 11.46
N GLY A 25 8.41 32.27 10.98
CA GLY A 25 9.79 32.65 11.28
C GLY A 25 10.85 32.15 10.27
N PRO A 26 12.15 32.24 10.61
CA PRO A 26 13.24 32.08 9.65
C PRO A 26 13.34 30.73 8.93
N GLY A 27 12.68 29.69 9.45
CA GLY A 27 12.66 28.34 8.86
C GLY A 27 11.60 28.13 7.77
N VAL A 28 10.76 29.13 7.49
CA VAL A 28 9.73 29.04 6.45
C VAL A 28 10.40 29.09 5.08
N ALA A 29 10.12 28.09 4.24
CA ALA A 29 10.67 27.99 2.89
C ALA A 29 10.22 29.17 2.01
N ARG A 30 10.97 29.42 0.92
CA ARG A 30 10.62 30.49 -0.04
C ARG A 30 9.31 30.22 -0.76
N GLY A 31 9.02 28.95 -1.05
CA GLY A 31 7.86 28.49 -1.81
C GLY A 31 8.15 27.18 -2.54
N TYR A 32 7.23 26.77 -3.41
CA TYR A 32 7.39 25.63 -4.30
C TYR A 32 7.98 26.08 -5.65
N GLY A 33 9.08 25.45 -6.08
CA GLY A 33 9.74 25.76 -7.35
C GLY A 33 8.81 25.61 -8.55
N GLY A 34 8.69 26.66 -9.36
CA GLY A 34 7.84 26.68 -10.55
C GLY A 34 6.32 26.61 -10.29
N ARG A 35 5.87 26.71 -9.04
CA ARG A 35 4.45 26.59 -8.66
C ARG A 35 3.98 27.81 -7.84
N PRO A 36 3.80 28.98 -8.48
CA PRO A 36 3.45 30.23 -7.78
C PRO A 36 2.05 30.19 -7.14
N ALA A 37 1.05 29.58 -7.81
CA ALA A 37 -0.31 29.47 -7.26
C ALA A 37 -0.34 28.65 -5.96
N LEU A 38 0.28 27.46 -5.97
CA LEU A 38 0.39 26.62 -4.76
C LEU A 38 1.22 27.32 -3.67
N THR A 39 2.23 28.09 -4.05
CA THR A 39 3.01 28.88 -3.09
C THR A 39 2.13 29.94 -2.43
N ALA A 40 1.33 30.69 -3.19
CA ALA A 40 0.43 31.70 -2.63
C ALA A 40 -0.65 31.07 -1.73
N GLU A 41 -1.13 29.86 -2.08
CA GLU A 41 -2.10 29.12 -1.27
C GLU A 41 -1.53 28.65 0.08
N LYS A 42 -0.29 28.12 0.08
CA LYS A 42 0.32 27.52 1.29
C LYS A 42 1.15 28.49 2.13
N PHE A 43 1.66 29.58 1.55
CA PHE A 43 2.50 30.56 2.21
C PHE A 43 1.74 31.89 2.33
N VAL A 44 0.93 32.00 3.38
CA VAL A 44 0.02 33.12 3.63
C VAL A 44 0.70 34.24 4.43
N PRO A 45 0.17 35.48 4.40
CA PRO A 45 0.67 36.55 5.28
C PRO A 45 0.62 36.16 6.76
N ASP A 46 1.61 36.58 7.54
CA ASP A 46 1.65 36.37 8.99
C ASP A 46 1.01 37.55 9.74
N PRO A 47 -0.25 37.44 10.23
CA PRO A 47 -0.89 38.52 10.97
C PRO A 47 -0.35 38.67 12.41
N PHE A 48 0.44 37.71 12.89
CA PHE A 48 0.96 37.69 14.26
C PHE A 48 2.38 38.24 14.37
N SER A 49 3.02 38.53 13.23
CA SER A 49 4.36 39.11 13.19
C SER A 49 4.29 40.63 13.00
N GLY A 50 5.15 41.36 13.71
CA GLY A 50 5.39 42.78 13.46
C GLY A 50 6.36 43.04 12.29
N GLU A 51 6.94 42.00 11.69
CA GLU A 51 7.88 42.14 10.58
C GLU A 51 7.15 42.28 9.23
N PRO A 52 7.41 43.35 8.46
CA PRO A 52 6.82 43.52 7.14
C PRO A 52 7.15 42.36 6.20
N GLY A 53 6.12 41.80 5.55
CA GLY A 53 6.28 40.71 4.58
C GLY A 53 6.53 39.32 5.21
N ALA A 54 6.38 39.19 6.54
CA ALA A 54 6.40 37.88 7.19
C ALA A 54 5.29 36.97 6.64
N ARG A 55 5.61 35.68 6.54
CA ARG A 55 4.71 34.66 6.02
C ARG A 55 4.63 33.46 6.96
N LEU A 56 3.45 32.86 6.98
CA LEU A 56 3.19 31.58 7.63
C LEU A 56 3.09 30.48 6.57
N TYR A 57 3.68 29.33 6.87
CA TYR A 57 3.38 28.10 6.16
C TYR A 57 2.16 27.43 6.79
N ARG A 58 1.10 27.29 6.00
CA ARG A 58 -0.13 26.58 6.34
C ARG A 58 0.13 25.07 6.28
N THR A 59 0.19 24.39 7.43
CA THR A 59 0.62 22.99 7.44
C THR A 59 -0.48 22.04 6.98
N GLY A 60 -1.76 22.42 7.12
CA GLY A 60 -2.92 21.56 6.91
C GLY A 60 -3.15 20.53 8.02
N ASP A 61 -2.41 20.60 9.14
CA ASP A 61 -2.64 19.76 10.31
C ASP A 61 -3.68 20.40 11.22
N ARG A 62 -4.64 19.62 11.69
CA ARG A 62 -5.59 20.01 12.73
C ARG A 62 -5.02 19.62 14.08
N VAL A 63 -4.87 20.59 14.97
CA VAL A 63 -4.22 20.41 16.27
C VAL A 63 -4.96 21.20 17.35
N ARG A 64 -4.61 20.97 18.61
CA ARG A 64 -4.95 21.89 19.72
C ARG A 64 -3.80 22.00 20.70
N TRP A 65 -3.71 23.13 21.38
CA TRP A 65 -2.84 23.27 22.55
C TRP A 65 -3.44 22.53 23.74
N LEU A 66 -2.62 21.74 24.41
CA LEU A 66 -2.92 21.20 25.73
C LEU A 66 -2.56 22.24 26.79
N HIS A 67 -3.17 22.12 27.97
CA HIS A 67 -2.82 22.96 29.13
C HIS A 67 -1.37 22.76 29.58
N SER A 68 -0.73 21.64 29.21
CA SER A 68 0.70 21.39 29.42
C SER A 68 1.60 22.25 28.52
N GLY A 69 1.06 22.95 27.52
CA GLY A 69 1.82 23.68 26.51
C GLY A 69 2.27 22.81 25.33
N GLU A 70 1.84 21.55 25.26
CA GLU A 70 2.12 20.66 24.13
C GLU A 70 1.04 20.77 23.04
N LEU A 71 1.40 20.44 21.80
CA LEU A 71 0.45 20.31 20.70
C LEU A 71 -0.04 18.87 20.58
N GLU A 72 -1.35 18.68 20.68
CA GLU A 72 -1.99 17.42 20.34
C GLU A 72 -2.43 17.43 18.87
N PHE A 73 -2.01 16.40 18.13
CA PHE A 73 -2.40 16.20 16.74
C PHE A 73 -3.76 15.52 16.63
N LEU A 74 -4.69 16.14 15.90
CA LEU A 74 -6.09 15.68 15.76
C LEU A 74 -6.43 15.20 14.34
N GLY A 75 -5.45 15.22 13.42
CA GLY A 75 -5.62 14.82 12.03
C GLY A 75 -5.23 15.93 11.05
N ARG A 76 -5.71 15.82 9.81
CA ARG A 76 -5.47 16.84 8.78
C ARG A 76 -6.76 17.53 8.36
N VAL A 77 -6.64 18.82 8.04
CA VAL A 77 -7.70 19.65 7.47
C VAL A 77 -7.90 19.29 6.00
N ASP A 78 -6.81 18.93 5.31
CA ASP A 78 -6.87 18.32 3.99
C ASP A 78 -6.97 16.79 4.07
N GLN A 79 -7.13 16.15 2.91
CA GLN A 79 -7.33 14.71 2.81
C GLN A 79 -6.03 13.92 2.90
N GLN A 80 -4.90 14.54 3.20
CA GLN A 80 -3.61 13.90 3.13
C GLN A 80 -3.41 12.94 4.29
N VAL A 81 -2.86 11.76 4.00
CA VAL A 81 -2.77 10.66 4.97
C VAL A 81 -1.34 10.12 5.04
N LYS A 82 -0.95 9.66 6.22
CA LYS A 82 0.29 8.92 6.41
C LYS A 82 -0.03 7.44 6.54
N ILE A 83 0.37 6.64 5.54
CA ILE A 83 0.21 5.19 5.58
C ILE A 83 1.61 4.58 5.50
N ARG A 84 1.98 3.83 6.54
CA ARG A 84 3.24 3.05 6.57
C ARG A 84 4.49 3.91 6.26
N GLY A 85 4.50 5.15 6.76
CA GLY A 85 5.60 6.10 6.55
C GLY A 85 5.51 6.93 5.27
N PHE A 86 4.60 6.61 4.35
CA PHE A 86 4.38 7.38 3.12
C PHE A 86 3.32 8.45 3.33
N ARG A 87 3.64 9.66 2.88
CA ARG A 87 2.68 10.76 2.76
C ARG A 87 1.95 10.59 1.43
N ILE A 88 0.65 10.31 1.51
CA ILE A 88 -0.19 10.04 0.34
C ILE A 88 -1.27 11.10 0.25
N GLU A 89 -1.51 11.58 -0.98
CA GLU A 89 -2.60 12.49 -1.31
C GLU A 89 -3.69 11.68 -2.04
N PRO A 90 -4.79 11.29 -1.36
CA PRO A 90 -5.85 10.50 -2.00
C PRO A 90 -6.42 11.18 -3.25
N GLY A 91 -6.46 12.51 -3.28
CA GLY A 91 -6.87 13.28 -4.45
C GLY A 91 -6.02 13.05 -5.71
N GLU A 92 -4.74 12.69 -5.57
CA GLU A 92 -3.89 12.29 -6.70
C GLU A 92 -4.37 10.95 -7.29
N VAL A 93 -4.62 9.97 -6.43
CA VAL A 93 -5.16 8.66 -6.82
C VAL A 93 -6.53 8.81 -7.47
N GLU A 94 -7.40 9.64 -6.90
CA GLU A 94 -8.71 9.96 -7.48
C GLU A 94 -8.59 10.60 -8.86
N SER A 95 -7.67 11.54 -9.04
CA SER A 95 -7.47 12.23 -10.32
C SER A 95 -7.03 11.25 -11.41
N VAL A 96 -6.13 10.30 -11.08
CA VAL A 96 -5.70 9.26 -12.01
C VAL A 96 -6.84 8.27 -12.31
N LEU A 97 -7.67 7.93 -11.33
CA LEU A 97 -8.86 7.10 -11.52
C LEU A 97 -9.88 7.77 -12.45
N ARG A 98 -10.23 9.04 -12.19
CA ARG A 98 -11.17 9.81 -13.03
C ARG A 98 -10.68 10.06 -14.46
N ALA A 99 -9.37 9.92 -14.70
CA ALA A 99 -8.81 9.96 -16.06
C ALA A 99 -9.03 8.67 -16.86
N HIS A 100 -9.48 7.58 -16.23
CA HIS A 100 -9.81 6.34 -16.93
C HIS A 100 -11.15 6.48 -17.67
N PRO A 101 -11.27 6.11 -18.97
CA PRO A 101 -12.47 6.34 -19.77
C PRO A 101 -13.76 5.72 -19.21
N GLU A 102 -13.65 4.60 -18.51
CA GLU A 102 -14.79 3.86 -17.94
C GLU A 102 -15.15 4.26 -16.50
N VAL A 103 -14.46 5.26 -15.92
CA VAL A 103 -14.72 5.81 -14.59
C VAL A 103 -15.41 7.17 -14.74
N ARG A 104 -16.66 7.28 -14.25
CA ARG A 104 -17.38 8.56 -14.19
C ARG A 104 -16.97 9.39 -12.98
N ASP A 105 -16.77 8.76 -11.83
CA ASP A 105 -16.31 9.43 -10.63
C ASP A 105 -15.55 8.46 -9.72
N ALA A 106 -14.72 9.01 -8.83
CA ALA A 106 -13.96 8.23 -7.86
C ALA A 106 -13.78 9.00 -6.55
N ALA A 107 -13.71 8.27 -5.43
CA ALA A 107 -13.25 8.80 -4.15
C ALA A 107 -12.25 7.82 -3.53
N VAL A 108 -11.21 8.32 -2.88
CA VAL A 108 -10.20 7.48 -2.22
C VAL A 108 -10.10 7.88 -0.76
N LEU A 109 -10.16 6.91 0.13
CA LEU A 109 -10.07 7.15 1.57
C LEU A 109 -9.27 6.07 2.26
N VAL A 110 -8.76 6.43 3.43
CA VAL A 110 -8.09 5.49 4.32
C VAL A 110 -9.12 4.83 5.21
N ARG A 111 -9.13 3.50 5.18
CA ARG A 111 -9.89 2.63 6.07
C ARG A 111 -8.92 2.04 7.09
N ASP A 112 -9.24 2.14 8.36
CA ASP A 112 -8.51 1.54 9.49
C ASP A 112 -9.26 0.35 10.11
N ASP A 113 -10.50 0.12 9.69
CA ASP A 113 -11.38 -1.01 10.02
C ASP A 113 -11.05 -2.30 9.25
N THR A 114 -9.96 -2.31 8.46
CA THR A 114 -9.50 -3.48 7.69
C THR A 114 -8.44 -4.31 8.45
N PRO A 115 -8.49 -5.66 8.38
CA PRO A 115 -7.40 -6.51 8.88
C PRO A 115 -6.06 -6.12 8.25
N GLY A 116 -5.04 -5.88 9.07
CA GLY A 116 -3.72 -5.41 8.59
C GLY A 116 -3.49 -3.91 8.64
N GLY A 117 -4.35 -3.16 9.35
CA GLY A 117 -4.17 -1.75 9.67
C GLY A 117 -4.63 -0.80 8.56
N PRO A 118 -4.27 0.49 8.65
CA PRO A 118 -4.72 1.52 7.70
C PRO A 118 -4.36 1.22 6.25
N GLN A 119 -5.35 1.24 5.36
CA GLN A 119 -5.22 0.95 3.93
C GLN A 119 -6.03 1.93 3.08
N LEU A 120 -5.57 2.18 1.85
CA LEU A 120 -6.34 2.94 0.87
C LEU A 120 -7.43 2.06 0.25
N VAL A 121 -8.63 2.61 0.16
CA VAL A 121 -9.76 2.01 -0.55
C VAL A 121 -10.28 3.02 -1.57
N ALA A 122 -10.44 2.57 -2.81
CA ALA A 122 -11.04 3.37 -3.88
C ALA A 122 -12.51 2.99 -4.08
N TYR A 123 -13.35 4.01 -4.16
CA TYR A 123 -14.76 3.90 -4.52
C TYR A 123 -14.92 4.48 -5.91
N THR A 124 -15.51 3.73 -6.82
CA THR A 124 -15.60 4.12 -8.22
C THR A 124 -17.02 3.99 -8.74
N VAL A 125 -17.44 4.99 -9.48
CA VAL A 125 -18.69 5.03 -10.24
C VAL A 125 -18.34 4.78 -11.69
N GLY A 126 -18.80 3.68 -12.29
CA GLY A 126 -18.43 3.32 -13.66
C GLY A 126 -18.57 1.84 -13.96
N ALA A 127 -18.09 1.44 -15.14
CA ALA A 127 -18.13 0.06 -15.62
C ALA A 127 -16.75 -0.63 -15.58
N ALA A 128 -15.69 0.11 -15.22
CA ALA A 128 -14.34 -0.40 -15.19
C ALA A 128 -14.18 -1.56 -14.19
N ASP A 129 -13.55 -2.64 -14.64
CA ASP A 129 -13.21 -3.76 -13.76
C ASP A 129 -12.08 -3.39 -12.78
N MET A 130 -12.13 -3.94 -11.57
CA MET A 130 -11.17 -3.65 -10.50
C MET A 130 -9.72 -3.99 -10.89
N SER A 131 -9.51 -5.09 -11.62
CA SER A 131 -8.19 -5.51 -12.07
C SER A 131 -7.60 -4.54 -13.10
N VAL A 132 -8.45 -3.99 -13.98
CA VAL A 132 -8.09 -2.99 -14.98
C VAL A 132 -7.70 -1.68 -14.31
N LEU A 133 -8.49 -1.21 -13.34
CA LEU A 133 -8.19 0.00 -12.58
C LEU A 133 -6.90 -0.11 -11.77
N ARG A 134 -6.65 -1.28 -11.17
CA ARG A 134 -5.39 -1.53 -10.46
C ARG A 134 -4.19 -1.47 -11.39
N ALA A 135 -4.28 -2.10 -12.56
CA ALA A 135 -3.21 -2.04 -13.57
C ALA A 135 -2.99 -0.61 -14.07
N TRP A 136 -4.07 0.12 -14.35
CA TRP A 136 -4.05 1.52 -14.75
C TRP A 136 -3.29 2.40 -13.74
N LEU A 137 -3.56 2.22 -12.45
CA LEU A 137 -2.88 2.99 -11.39
C LEU A 137 -1.40 2.63 -11.27
N ARG A 138 -1.04 1.34 -11.36
CA ARG A 138 0.36 0.89 -11.26
C ARG A 138 1.27 1.44 -12.34
N GLU A 139 0.74 1.71 -13.52
CA GLU A 139 1.49 2.33 -14.62
C GLU A 139 1.78 3.82 -14.38
N ARG A 140 1.03 4.47 -13.47
CA ARG A 140 0.98 5.94 -13.34
C ARG A 140 1.37 6.44 -11.96
N LEU A 141 1.26 5.59 -10.94
CA LEU A 141 1.50 5.93 -9.54
C LEU A 141 2.48 4.94 -8.91
N PRO A 142 3.23 5.38 -7.89
CA PRO A 142 4.00 4.47 -7.04
C PRO A 142 3.09 3.41 -6.39
N GLU A 143 3.60 2.18 -6.20
CA GLU A 143 2.84 1.05 -5.64
C GLU A 143 2.18 1.38 -4.29
N TYR A 144 2.82 2.20 -3.45
CA TYR A 144 2.27 2.55 -2.14
C TYR A 144 1.02 3.45 -2.20
N MET A 145 0.74 4.06 -3.36
CA MET A 145 -0.48 4.86 -3.60
C MET A 145 -1.61 4.04 -4.23
N VAL A 146 -1.33 2.80 -4.67
CA VAL A 146 -2.33 1.93 -5.29
C VAL A 146 -3.28 1.41 -4.19
N PRO A 147 -4.60 1.63 -4.30
CA PRO A 147 -5.58 1.15 -3.33
C PRO A 147 -5.51 -0.37 -3.11
N ALA A 148 -5.67 -0.80 -1.87
CA ALA A 148 -5.72 -2.22 -1.53
C ALA A 148 -7.02 -2.86 -2.02
N ALA A 149 -8.13 -2.11 -1.93
CA ALA A 149 -9.45 -2.54 -2.37
C ALA A 149 -10.12 -1.50 -3.29
N PHE A 150 -11.01 -1.99 -4.14
CA PHE A 150 -11.87 -1.21 -5.03
C PHE A 150 -13.32 -1.58 -4.73
N VAL A 151 -14.20 -0.60 -4.66
CA VAL A 151 -15.62 -0.79 -4.37
C VAL A 151 -16.42 -0.06 -5.42
N ALA A 152 -17.21 -0.79 -6.19
CA ALA A 152 -18.15 -0.19 -7.13
C ALA A 152 -19.34 0.40 -6.35
N VAL A 153 -19.68 1.65 -6.65
CA VAL A 153 -20.83 2.34 -6.07
C VAL A 153 -21.62 3.06 -7.16
N ASP A 154 -22.93 3.22 -6.98
CA ASP A 154 -23.78 3.90 -7.96
C ASP A 154 -23.48 5.40 -8.06
N SER A 155 -23.08 5.99 -6.92
CA SER A 155 -22.70 7.40 -6.81
C SER A 155 -21.77 7.61 -5.62
N ILE A 156 -20.94 8.67 -5.69
CA ILE A 156 -20.17 9.13 -4.52
C ILE A 156 -21.11 10.00 -3.65
N PRO A 157 -21.42 9.59 -2.41
CA PRO A 157 -22.30 10.36 -1.55
C PRO A 157 -21.64 11.69 -1.19
N LEU A 158 -22.42 12.76 -1.17
CA LEU A 158 -21.98 14.10 -0.82
C LEU A 158 -22.70 14.57 0.45
N THR A 159 -21.97 15.28 1.32
CA THR A 159 -22.51 16.10 2.40
C THR A 159 -23.35 17.26 1.84
N PRO A 160 -24.19 17.92 2.66
CA PRO A 160 -24.94 19.11 2.23
C PRO A 160 -24.06 20.23 1.65
N ASN A 161 -22.78 20.27 2.01
CA ASN A 161 -21.80 21.24 1.52
C ASN A 161 -21.11 20.79 0.21
N GLY A 162 -21.60 19.75 -0.46
CA GLY A 162 -21.07 19.25 -1.73
C GLY A 162 -19.73 18.51 -1.63
N LYS A 163 -19.22 18.25 -0.42
CA LYS A 163 -18.00 17.42 -0.19
C LYS A 163 -18.37 15.95 -0.04
N THR A 164 -17.49 15.03 -0.44
CA THR A 164 -17.70 13.58 -0.23
C THR A 164 -18.03 13.22 1.22
N ASP A 165 -19.17 12.58 1.43
CA ASP A 165 -19.57 12.01 2.72
C ASP A 165 -18.94 10.63 2.90
N ARG A 166 -17.74 10.61 3.46
CA ARG A 166 -16.97 9.39 3.69
C ARG A 166 -17.65 8.42 4.66
N ARG A 167 -18.52 8.89 5.55
CA ARG A 167 -19.21 8.04 6.53
C ARG A 167 -20.33 7.23 5.88
N ALA A 168 -20.88 7.75 4.78
CA ALA A 168 -21.91 7.09 3.99
C ALA A 168 -21.34 6.06 2.99
N LEU A 169 -20.02 6.06 2.74
CA LEU A 169 -19.40 5.07 1.86
C LEU A 169 -19.39 3.69 2.54
N PRO A 170 -19.77 2.61 1.82
CA PRO A 170 -19.81 1.27 2.40
C PRO A 170 -18.39 0.80 2.75
N ALA A 171 -18.26 -0.07 3.75
CA ALA A 171 -17.01 -0.79 3.93
C ALA A 171 -16.75 -1.65 2.67
N PRO A 172 -15.50 -1.82 2.21
CA PRO A 172 -15.23 -2.80 1.18
C PRO A 172 -15.74 -4.14 1.68
N GLU A 173 -16.58 -4.80 0.87
CA GLU A 173 -16.91 -6.18 1.15
C GLU A 173 -15.58 -6.92 1.27
N ARG A 174 -15.42 -7.68 2.36
CA ARG A 174 -14.33 -8.66 2.41
C ARG A 174 -14.46 -9.42 1.09
N ALA A 175 -13.34 -9.61 0.40
CA ALA A 175 -13.29 -10.66 -0.60
C ALA A 175 -13.59 -11.99 0.12
N GLY A 176 -14.88 -12.27 0.34
CA GLY A 176 -15.41 -13.61 0.39
C GLY A 176 -15.10 -14.21 -0.97
N PRO A 177 -14.83 -15.53 -1.00
CA PRO A 177 -14.03 -16.21 -2.02
C PRO A 177 -14.45 -15.80 -3.44
N GLY A 178 -13.79 -14.77 -3.97
CA GLY A 178 -14.09 -14.13 -5.26
C GLY A 178 -13.53 -14.90 -6.44
N GLU A 179 -12.69 -15.89 -6.16
CA GLU A 179 -12.47 -17.05 -7.01
C GLU A 179 -12.78 -18.27 -6.15
N ALA A 180 -13.50 -19.25 -6.69
CA ALA A 180 -13.84 -20.46 -5.93
C ALA A 180 -12.57 -21.00 -5.27
N TYR A 181 -12.56 -21.13 -3.94
CA TYR A 181 -11.39 -21.58 -3.20
C TYR A 181 -10.80 -22.83 -3.86
N VAL A 182 -9.57 -22.70 -4.35
CA VAL A 182 -8.80 -23.82 -4.86
C VAL A 182 -7.75 -24.16 -3.83
N ALA A 183 -7.91 -25.33 -3.22
CA ALA A 183 -6.98 -25.84 -2.24
C ALA A 183 -5.57 -25.98 -2.84
N PRO A 184 -4.51 -25.70 -2.06
CA PRO A 184 -3.16 -26.13 -2.39
C PRO A 184 -3.11 -27.61 -2.79
N ARG A 185 -2.39 -27.93 -3.85
CA ARG A 185 -2.33 -29.25 -4.49
C ARG A 185 -1.00 -29.96 -4.28
N THR A 186 0.02 -29.25 -3.78
CA THR A 186 1.34 -29.82 -3.50
C THR A 186 1.79 -29.40 -2.10
N ALA A 187 2.69 -30.18 -1.49
CA ALA A 187 3.27 -29.86 -0.18
C ALA A 187 3.92 -28.46 -0.16
N ALA A 188 4.53 -28.03 -1.28
CA ALA A 188 5.07 -26.68 -1.39
C ALA A 188 3.96 -25.61 -1.42
N GLU A 189 2.86 -25.88 -2.13
CA GLU A 189 1.71 -24.98 -2.15
C GLU A 189 1.09 -24.86 -0.74
N GLU A 190 0.94 -25.97 -0.02
CA GLU A 190 0.39 -26.02 1.34
C GLU A 190 1.23 -25.21 2.32
N GLN A 191 2.55 -25.37 2.27
CA GLN A 191 3.46 -24.69 3.18
C GLN A 191 3.54 -23.18 2.91
N VAL A 192 3.51 -22.75 1.64
CA VAL A 192 3.42 -21.32 1.29
C VAL A 192 2.07 -20.72 1.73
N ALA A 193 0.96 -21.43 1.49
CA ALA A 193 -0.36 -20.98 1.90
C ALA A 193 -0.48 -20.83 3.43
N ALA A 194 0.11 -21.75 4.20
CA ALA A 194 0.17 -21.66 5.66
C ALA A 194 0.95 -20.42 6.13
N ILE A 195 2.12 -20.15 5.53
CA ILE A 195 2.91 -18.94 5.84
C ILE A 195 2.11 -17.66 5.55
N TRP A 196 1.38 -17.61 4.44
CA TRP A 196 0.52 -16.47 4.11
C TRP A 196 -0.63 -16.32 5.11
N ALA A 197 -1.33 -17.42 5.42
CA ALA A 197 -2.42 -17.42 6.38
C ALA A 197 -1.99 -16.85 7.73
N GLU A 198 -0.82 -17.26 8.23
CA GLU A 198 -0.23 -16.73 9.47
C GLU A 198 0.11 -15.23 9.39
N VAL A 199 0.74 -14.79 8.29
CA VAL A 199 1.18 -13.39 8.16
C VAL A 199 0.01 -12.43 7.93
N LEU A 200 -1.00 -12.88 7.19
CA LEU A 200 -2.19 -12.09 6.87
C LEU A 200 -3.25 -12.17 7.97
N GLY A 201 -3.21 -13.20 8.83
CA GLY A 201 -4.20 -13.46 9.87
C GLY A 201 -5.48 -14.06 9.31
N MET A 202 -5.36 -14.95 8.33
CA MET A 202 -6.48 -15.61 7.65
C MET A 202 -6.60 -17.07 8.10
N GLU A 203 -7.82 -17.61 8.07
CA GLU A 203 -8.05 -19.04 8.36
C GLU A 203 -7.45 -19.94 7.28
N ARG A 204 -7.66 -19.58 6.01
CA ARG A 204 -7.20 -20.34 4.83
C ARG A 204 -6.85 -19.39 3.68
N VAL A 205 -5.90 -19.82 2.85
CA VAL A 205 -5.46 -19.12 1.62
C VAL A 205 -5.52 -20.12 0.46
N GLY A 206 -6.19 -19.74 -0.62
CA GLY A 206 -6.30 -20.47 -1.88
C GLY A 206 -5.11 -20.25 -2.82
N VAL A 207 -4.96 -21.13 -3.81
CA VAL A 207 -3.84 -21.09 -4.78
C VAL A 207 -3.85 -19.82 -5.66
N TYR A 208 -5.02 -19.20 -5.82
CA TYR A 208 -5.20 -18.03 -6.67
C TYR A 208 -5.42 -16.73 -5.87
N ASP A 209 -5.41 -16.82 -4.55
CA ASP A 209 -5.62 -15.68 -3.67
C ASP A 209 -4.55 -14.60 -3.89
N ASN A 210 -4.98 -13.34 -3.91
CA ASN A 210 -4.08 -12.21 -4.06
C ASN A 210 -3.58 -11.72 -2.71
N PHE A 211 -2.26 -11.79 -2.50
CA PHE A 211 -1.60 -11.28 -1.29
C PHE A 211 -2.07 -9.88 -0.91
N PHE A 212 -2.14 -8.98 -1.88
CA PHE A 212 -2.42 -7.56 -1.65
C PHE A 212 -3.91 -7.27 -1.45
N GLU A 213 -4.80 -8.05 -2.06
CA GLU A 213 -6.25 -7.92 -1.82
C GLU A 213 -6.63 -8.41 -0.42
N HIS A 214 -5.83 -9.32 0.14
CA HIS A 214 -5.98 -9.78 1.52
C HIS A 214 -5.19 -8.95 2.54
N GLY A 215 -4.83 -7.70 2.20
CA GLY A 215 -4.16 -6.77 3.12
C GLY A 215 -2.66 -7.00 3.26
N GLY A 216 -2.04 -7.72 2.31
CA GLY A 216 -0.61 -7.82 2.16
C GLY A 216 0.02 -6.49 1.74
N HIS A 217 1.25 -6.25 2.19
CA HIS A 217 2.04 -5.07 1.86
C HIS A 217 3.52 -5.34 2.03
N SER A 218 4.40 -4.40 1.67
CA SER A 218 5.85 -4.64 1.59
C SER A 218 6.46 -5.25 2.86
N LEU A 219 6.08 -4.81 4.06
CA LEU A 219 6.59 -5.40 5.31
C LEU A 219 6.11 -6.85 5.50
N ARG A 220 4.82 -7.12 5.28
CA ARG A 220 4.26 -8.48 5.31
C ARG A 220 4.86 -9.36 4.20
N ALA A 221 5.10 -8.80 3.02
CA ALA A 221 5.77 -9.48 1.91
C ALA A 221 7.21 -9.84 2.29
N THR A 222 7.94 -8.94 2.96
CA THR A 222 9.27 -9.24 3.49
C THR A 222 9.22 -10.36 4.53
N GLN A 223 8.23 -10.36 5.43
CA GLN A 223 8.03 -11.44 6.40
C GLN A 223 7.74 -12.78 5.71
N VAL A 224 6.83 -12.78 4.72
CA VAL A 224 6.53 -13.97 3.89
C VAL A 224 7.79 -14.47 3.21
N VAL A 225 8.53 -13.61 2.50
CA VAL A 225 9.75 -14.00 1.79
C VAL A 225 10.76 -14.59 2.76
N SER A 226 10.99 -13.94 3.91
CA SER A 226 11.90 -14.45 4.93
C SER A 226 11.49 -15.84 5.45
N ARG A 227 10.19 -16.07 5.68
CA ARG A 227 9.67 -17.35 6.17
C ARG A 227 9.73 -18.43 5.09
N VAL A 228 9.42 -18.11 3.84
CA VAL A 228 9.53 -19.05 2.70
C VAL A 228 10.99 -19.45 2.49
N ARG A 229 11.92 -18.49 2.51
CA ARG A 229 13.36 -18.78 2.42
C ARG A 229 13.82 -19.75 3.49
N ALA A 230 13.43 -19.52 4.74
CA ALA A 230 13.74 -20.40 5.86
C ALA A 230 13.07 -21.78 5.74
N ALA A 231 11.80 -21.82 5.36
CA ALA A 231 11.00 -23.04 5.24
C ALA A 231 11.53 -24.01 4.17
N PHE A 232 12.12 -23.47 3.10
CA PHE A 232 12.58 -24.28 1.99
C PHE A 232 14.09 -24.22 1.70
N GLY A 233 14.86 -23.51 2.52
CA GLY A 233 16.32 -23.41 2.38
C GLY A 233 16.77 -22.75 1.09
N VAL A 234 16.07 -21.70 0.65
CA VAL A 234 16.42 -20.93 -0.56
C VAL A 234 16.75 -19.49 -0.21
N ASP A 235 17.81 -18.93 -0.77
CA ASP A 235 18.28 -17.57 -0.48
C ASP A 235 17.95 -16.56 -1.60
N ASP A 236 17.65 -17.04 -2.80
CA ASP A 236 17.49 -16.27 -4.03
C ASP A 236 16.04 -15.79 -4.30
N LEU A 237 15.09 -16.14 -3.42
CA LEU A 237 13.71 -15.68 -3.54
C LEU A 237 13.61 -14.18 -3.24
N SER A 238 13.57 -13.32 -4.26
CA SER A 238 13.46 -11.88 -4.07
C SER A 238 12.02 -11.41 -3.82
N LEU A 239 11.87 -10.28 -3.12
CA LEU A 239 10.58 -9.61 -2.94
C LEU A 239 9.89 -9.32 -4.28
N ARG A 240 10.68 -8.98 -5.30
CA ARG A 240 10.23 -8.72 -6.67
C ARG A 240 9.45 -9.90 -7.26
N HIS A 241 9.81 -11.15 -6.94
CA HIS A 241 9.07 -12.32 -7.41
C HIS A 241 7.63 -12.38 -6.89
N LEU A 242 7.35 -11.82 -5.70
CA LEU A 242 6.00 -11.73 -5.14
C LEU A 242 5.18 -10.60 -5.79
N PHE A 243 5.86 -9.59 -6.36
CA PHE A 243 5.22 -8.44 -7.04
C PHE A 243 5.00 -8.68 -8.55
N ASP A 244 5.89 -9.41 -9.22
CA ASP A 244 5.84 -9.59 -10.69
C ASP A 244 4.83 -10.65 -11.14
N ALA A 245 4.41 -11.56 -10.26
CA ALA A 245 3.42 -12.58 -10.57
C ALA A 245 2.28 -12.68 -9.54
N PRO A 246 1.41 -11.65 -9.41
CA PRO A 246 0.23 -11.77 -8.57
C PRO A 246 -0.73 -12.85 -9.11
N HIS A 247 -0.99 -12.95 -10.44
CA HIS A 247 -2.04 -13.84 -11.01
C HIS A 247 -1.84 -14.44 -12.43
N ARG A 248 -0.69 -14.37 -13.12
CA ARG A 248 -0.69 -14.65 -14.58
C ARG A 248 -0.65 -16.13 -14.98
N GLY A 249 -1.81 -16.70 -15.27
CA GLY A 249 -1.99 -17.94 -16.03
C GLY A 249 -2.25 -17.72 -17.52
N ARG A 250 -1.32 -18.15 -18.40
CA ARG A 250 -1.52 -18.82 -19.72
C ARG A 250 -0.33 -18.59 -20.67
N LEU A 251 0.24 -19.68 -21.18
CA LEU A 251 0.74 -19.83 -22.56
C LEU A 251 0.84 -21.34 -22.91
N ARG A 252 -0.13 -21.84 -23.70
CA ARG A 252 0.00 -23.01 -24.61
C ARG A 252 0.40 -22.43 -25.98
N GLY A 253 1.14 -23.05 -26.88
CA GLY A 253 1.79 -24.35 -27.00
C GLY A 253 2.17 -24.53 -28.49
N ARG A 254 3.37 -25.02 -28.80
CA ARG A 254 3.72 -25.44 -30.18
C ARG A 254 4.58 -26.71 -30.12
N ARG A 255 4.01 -27.84 -30.57
CA ARG A 255 4.70 -29.06 -31.05
C ARG A 255 4.48 -29.09 -32.58
N GLY A 256 5.34 -29.58 -33.47
CA GLY A 256 6.67 -30.21 -33.39
C GLY A 256 7.15 -30.64 -34.80
N GLY A 257 8.43 -30.99 -34.93
CA GLY A 257 9.08 -31.64 -36.09
C GLY A 257 10.58 -31.27 -36.21
N PRO A 258 11.47 -32.16 -36.73
CA PRO A 258 12.29 -33.11 -35.98
C PRO A 258 13.76 -32.67 -35.75
N ARG A 259 14.39 -33.25 -34.71
CA ARG A 259 15.76 -33.00 -34.19
C ARG A 259 16.74 -34.09 -34.70
N PRO A 260 18.05 -33.82 -34.89
CA PRO A 260 19.04 -34.05 -33.81
C PRO A 260 20.19 -32.99 -33.82
N ALA A 261 21.03 -32.74 -32.79
CA ALA A 261 21.41 -33.44 -31.58
C ALA A 261 21.84 -32.45 -30.45
N ALA A 262 21.79 -32.96 -29.20
CA ALA A 262 22.52 -32.55 -27.99
C ALA A 262 22.42 -31.08 -27.46
N ARG A 263 21.58 -30.87 -26.44
CA ARG A 263 21.98 -30.55 -25.03
C ARG A 263 20.77 -30.02 -24.21
N GLY A 264 20.49 -30.72 -23.10
CA GLY A 264 19.95 -30.26 -21.81
C GLY A 264 18.66 -29.41 -21.71
N GLY A 265 17.62 -29.99 -21.08
CA GLY A 265 17.04 -29.43 -19.85
C GLY A 265 15.74 -28.60 -19.90
N HIS A 266 14.66 -29.22 -19.39
CA HIS A 266 13.31 -28.74 -19.07
C HIS A 266 13.15 -27.40 -18.32
N GLY A 267 12.00 -26.71 -18.50
CA GLY A 267 11.55 -25.65 -17.57
C GLY A 267 10.18 -25.00 -17.85
N GLY A 268 9.29 -25.07 -16.87
CA GLY A 268 8.13 -24.18 -16.60
C GLY A 268 7.29 -24.72 -15.42
N PRO A 269 6.48 -23.92 -14.67
CA PRO A 269 6.38 -22.43 -14.50
C PRO A 269 6.22 -21.98 -13.00
N PRO A 270 5.93 -20.68 -12.65
CA PRO A 270 5.54 -20.23 -11.30
C PRO A 270 4.12 -19.58 -11.14
N GLY A 271 3.30 -20.22 -10.30
CA GLY A 271 2.39 -19.66 -9.29
C GLY A 271 2.79 -20.28 -7.94
N VAL A 272 1.87 -20.52 -6.98
CA VAL A 272 2.17 -21.48 -5.89
C VAL A 272 2.71 -22.81 -6.48
N ALA A 273 2.22 -23.13 -7.67
CA ALA A 273 2.87 -23.97 -8.65
C ALA A 273 4.12 -23.32 -9.26
N GLY A 274 5.22 -23.23 -8.51
CA GLY A 274 6.56 -23.05 -9.08
C GLY A 274 7.60 -22.36 -8.23
N VAL A 275 7.85 -22.94 -7.07
CA VAL A 275 9.20 -22.96 -6.57
C VAL A 275 9.81 -24.30 -6.95
N ALA A 276 10.68 -24.29 -7.98
CA ALA A 276 11.45 -25.47 -8.33
C ALA A 276 12.66 -25.55 -7.39
N PHE A 277 12.54 -26.35 -6.33
CA PHE A 277 13.66 -26.67 -5.44
C PHE A 277 14.60 -27.67 -6.10
N ARG A 278 15.87 -27.30 -6.29
CA ARG A 278 16.93 -28.28 -6.48
C ARG A 278 17.27 -28.87 -5.11
N GLY A 279 16.75 -30.06 -4.83
CA GLY A 279 17.16 -30.85 -3.67
C GLY A 279 18.65 -31.20 -3.76
N GLY A 280 19.44 -30.66 -2.82
CA GLY A 280 20.78 -31.16 -2.50
C GLY A 280 20.65 -32.49 -1.77
N GLY A 281 21.48 -33.45 -2.16
CA GLY A 281 21.30 -34.87 -1.88
C GLY A 281 21.45 -35.28 -0.41
N ALA A 282 20.84 -36.42 -0.12
CA ALA A 282 20.93 -37.13 1.15
C ALA A 282 22.38 -37.48 1.53
N PRO A 283 22.75 -37.39 2.83
CA PRO A 283 23.90 -38.12 3.34
C PRO A 283 23.43 -39.43 3.99
N SER A 284 24.09 -40.52 3.63
CA SER A 284 24.01 -41.82 4.29
C SER A 284 25.37 -42.53 4.13
N PRO A 285 25.79 -43.39 5.08
CA PRO A 285 25.90 -43.14 6.50
C PRO A 285 27.35 -43.39 6.98
N ARG A 286 27.61 -42.94 8.20
CA ARG A 286 28.68 -43.30 9.14
C ARG A 286 29.68 -44.39 8.70
N ARG A 287 30.97 -44.03 8.71
CA ARG A 287 32.03 -44.93 9.17
C ARG A 287 32.85 -44.25 10.26
N ASP A 288 32.80 -44.92 11.40
CA ASP A 288 33.55 -44.69 12.62
C ASP A 288 34.94 -45.32 12.46
N VAL A 289 36.02 -44.54 12.64
CA VAL A 289 37.33 -45.07 13.01
C VAL A 289 38.06 -44.04 13.87
N SER A 290 38.09 -44.35 15.17
CA SER A 290 39.05 -43.87 16.17
C SER A 290 40.49 -43.78 15.65
N ARG A 291 41.23 -42.71 15.99
CA ARG A 291 42.52 -42.78 16.71
C ARG A 291 43.21 -41.42 16.88
N ALA A 292 43.58 -41.17 18.14
CA ALA A 292 44.85 -40.64 18.64
C ALA A 292 45.28 -39.17 18.37
N ILE A 293 45.37 -38.45 19.50
CA ILE A 293 46.08 -37.22 19.89
C ILE A 293 47.63 -37.43 19.81
N PRO A 294 48.55 -36.48 20.13
CA PRO A 294 48.70 -35.02 19.93
C PRO A 294 50.02 -34.63 19.18
N CYS A 295 50.14 -33.34 18.82
CA CYS A 295 51.21 -32.41 19.24
C CYS A 295 50.75 -30.98 18.95
#